data_AF-A0A9W6R5I6-F1
#
_entry.id   AF-A0A9W6R5I6-F1
#
_cell.length_a   1.000
_cell.length_b   1.000
_cell.length_c   1.000
_cell.angle_alpha   90.00
_cell.angle_beta   90.00
_cell.angle_gamma   90.00
#
_symmetry.space_group_name_H-M   'P 1'
#
loop_
_entity.id
_entity.type
_entity.pdbx_description
1 polymer ?
#
loop_
_entity_poly.entity_id
_entity_poly.type
_entity_poly.pdbx_seq_one_letter_code
_entity_poly.pdbx_strand_id
1 'polypeptide(L)'
;MLWRAGSGNPFGGMNDHDGELFLGNIPLSFPTAAMTDIDVIVADTRKVGLGARVVSAPPFAFPVHTSSEADDYVAAYNEELADAVSRTDGTLVGLGLVRLDDVDAARRR
;
A
#
# COMPACT_ATOMS: atom_id res chain seq x y z
N MET A 1 0.87 -3.75 8.57
CA MET A 1 2.16 -3.64 7.85
C MET A 1 2.32 -2.23 7.34
N LEU A 2 3.27 -1.45 7.87
CA LEU A 2 3.53 -0.10 7.36
C LEU A 2 4.25 -0.21 6.02
N TRP A 3 3.55 0.15 4.95
CA TRP A 3 4.11 0.15 3.60
C TRP A 3 5.33 1.08 3.58
N ARG A 4 6.46 0.63 3.03
CA ARG A 4 7.61 1.52 2.84
C ARG A 4 7.21 2.58 1.82
N ALA A 5 7.49 3.86 2.08
CA ALA A 5 7.43 4.85 1.00
C ALA A 5 8.59 4.56 0.03
N GLY A 6 8.33 4.67 -1.27
CA GLY A 6 9.39 4.55 -2.28
C GLY A 6 10.52 5.55 -2.04
N SER A 7 11.75 5.16 -2.33
CA SER A 7 12.91 6.05 -2.27
C SER A 7 12.71 7.22 -3.27
N GLY A 8 12.70 8.45 -2.77
CA GLY A 8 12.49 9.67 -3.58
C GLY A 8 11.24 10.49 -3.26
N ASN A 9 10.41 10.11 -2.28
CA ASN A 9 9.31 10.96 -1.82
C ASN A 9 9.86 12.23 -1.12
N PRO A 10 9.50 13.46 -1.54
CA PRO A 10 10.02 14.70 -0.96
C PRO A 10 9.62 14.92 0.50
N PHE A 11 8.60 14.21 0.98
CA PHE A 11 8.10 14.28 2.34
C PHE A 11 8.70 13.21 3.26
N GLY A 12 9.49 12.27 2.74
CA GLY A 12 10.11 11.20 3.51
C GLY A 12 9.29 9.90 3.57
N GLY A 13 9.73 8.98 4.43
CA GLY A 13 9.16 7.65 4.59
C GLY A 13 7.82 7.64 5.34
N MET A 14 6.94 6.71 5.01
CA MET A 14 5.73 6.44 5.79
C MET A 14 6.10 5.79 7.12
N ASN A 15 5.56 6.28 8.22
CA ASN A 15 5.87 5.81 9.56
C ASN A 15 4.68 6.02 10.51
N ASP A 16 4.69 5.31 11.64
CA ASP A 16 3.71 5.44 12.70
C ASP A 16 4.35 6.13 13.89
N HIS A 17 3.67 7.13 14.45
CA HIS A 17 3.96 7.66 15.78
C HIS A 17 2.72 7.56 16.65
N ASP A 18 2.79 6.73 17.69
CA ASP A 18 1.73 6.53 18.68
C ASP A 18 0.35 6.18 18.07
N GLY A 19 0.34 5.40 16.97
CA GLY A 19 -0.88 4.96 16.29
C GLY A 19 -1.43 5.94 15.25
N GLU A 20 -0.81 7.12 15.09
CA GLU A 20 -1.12 8.07 14.03
C GLU A 20 -0.13 7.92 12.87
N LEU A 21 -0.63 8.01 11.64
CA LEU A 21 0.20 7.84 10.45
C LEU A 21 0.88 9.14 10.02
N PHE A 22 2.17 9.04 9.70
CA PHE A 22 2.99 10.14 9.22
C PHE A 22 3.62 9.84 7.86
N LEU A 23 3.85 10.92 7.11
CA LEU A 23 4.75 10.95 5.96
C LEU A 23 5.95 11.86 6.32
N GLY A 24 7.08 11.24 6.63
CA GLY A 24 8.18 11.91 7.33
C GLY A 24 7.69 12.45 8.67
N ASN A 25 7.57 13.78 8.78
CA ASN A 25 7.05 14.47 9.97
C ASN A 25 5.64 15.07 9.77
N ILE A 26 5.00 14.80 8.62
CA ILE A 26 3.68 15.35 8.30
C ILE A 26 2.61 14.36 8.80
N PRO A 27 1.73 14.74 9.74
CA PRO A 27 0.63 13.88 10.17
C PRO A 27 -0.40 13.78 9.04
N LEU A 28 -0.88 12.57 8.77
CA LEU A 28 -1.93 12.31 7.80
C LEU A 28 -3.33 12.28 8.43
N SER A 29 -3.41 12.43 9.78
CA SER A 29 -4.65 12.56 10.54
C SER A 29 -5.64 11.40 10.37
N PHE A 30 -5.13 10.18 10.28
CA PHE A 30 -5.92 8.97 10.41
C PHE A 30 -5.14 7.87 11.15
N PRO A 31 -5.84 6.95 11.83
CA PRO A 31 -5.19 5.85 12.53
C PRO A 31 -4.40 4.97 11.58
N THR A 32 -3.15 4.64 11.92
CA THR A 32 -2.30 3.76 11.12
C THR A 32 -2.94 2.40 10.85
N ALA A 33 -3.61 1.84 11.86
CA ALA A 33 -4.30 0.57 11.74
C ALA A 33 -5.39 0.61 10.66
N ALA A 34 -6.11 1.72 10.51
CA ALA A 34 -7.14 1.87 9.49
C ALA A 34 -6.60 1.80 8.05
N MET A 35 -5.30 2.01 7.86
CA MET A 35 -4.64 1.92 6.55
C MET A 35 -3.79 0.66 6.35
N THR A 36 -3.31 0.05 7.44
CA THR A 36 -2.25 -0.98 7.37
C THR A 36 -2.62 -2.32 8.01
N ASP A 37 -3.72 -2.40 8.76
CA ASP A 37 -4.18 -3.60 9.43
C ASP A 37 -5.34 -4.23 8.63
N ILE A 38 -5.06 -5.38 8.02
CA ILE A 38 -6.00 -6.10 7.16
C ILE A 38 -7.23 -6.56 7.93
N ASP A 39 -7.07 -7.00 9.19
CA ASP A 39 -8.18 -7.50 9.99
C ASP A 39 -9.12 -6.36 10.36
N VAL A 40 -8.57 -5.17 10.66
CA VAL A 40 -9.36 -3.95 10.87
C VAL A 40 -10.12 -3.56 9.61
N ILE A 41 -9.47 -3.60 8.45
CA ILE A 41 -10.11 -3.26 7.15
C ILE A 41 -11.21 -4.27 6.80
N VAL A 42 -11.00 -5.57 7.03
CA VAL A 42 -12.00 -6.63 6.81
C VAL A 42 -13.19 -6.43 7.76
N ALA A 43 -12.95 -6.18 9.04
CA ALA A 43 -14.00 -5.95 10.02
C ALA A 43 -14.85 -4.71 9.65
N ASP A 44 -14.20 -3.62 9.25
CA ASP A 44 -14.87 -2.41 8.77
C ASP A 44 -15.72 -2.69 7.53
N THR A 45 -15.14 -3.38 6.53
CA THR A 45 -15.82 -3.77 5.28
C THR A 45 -17.09 -4.58 5.56
N ARG A 46 -17.01 -5.56 6.46
CA ARG A 46 -18.18 -6.37 6.88
C ARG A 46 -19.21 -5.57 7.66
N LYS A 47 -18.76 -4.70 8.58
CA LYS A 47 -19.62 -3.86 9.41
C LYS A 47 -20.50 -2.94 8.54
N VAL A 48 -19.96 -2.42 7.44
CA VAL A 48 -20.72 -1.56 6.51
C VAL A 48 -21.52 -2.34 5.46
N GLY A 49 -21.46 -3.68 5.47
CA GLY A 49 -22.24 -4.55 4.58
C GLY A 49 -21.70 -4.63 3.14
N LEU A 50 -20.42 -4.32 2.92
CA LEU A 50 -19.80 -4.46 1.59
C LEU A 50 -19.43 -5.93 1.34
N GLY A 51 -19.82 -6.46 0.18
CA GLY A 51 -19.48 -7.84 -0.22
C GLY A 51 -18.01 -8.02 -0.58
N ALA A 52 -17.35 -6.97 -1.08
CA ALA A 52 -15.92 -6.93 -1.31
C ALA A 52 -15.42 -5.48 -1.29
N ARG A 53 -14.13 -5.27 -0.99
CA ARG A 53 -13.45 -3.98 -1.05
C ARG A 53 -12.14 -4.10 -1.83
N VAL A 54 -11.96 -3.20 -2.79
CA VAL A 54 -10.70 -3.08 -3.53
C VAL A 54 -9.73 -2.21 -2.74
N VAL A 55 -8.49 -2.66 -2.59
CA VAL A 55 -7.40 -1.96 -1.89
C VAL A 55 -6.20 -1.80 -2.82
N SER A 56 -5.48 -0.69 -2.69
CA SER A 56 -4.31 -0.36 -3.50
C SER A 56 -3.31 0.45 -2.69
N ALA A 57 -2.14 0.69 -3.27
CA ALA A 57 -1.19 1.62 -2.68
C ALA A 57 -1.80 3.03 -2.63
N PRO A 58 -1.55 3.81 -1.57
CA PRO A 58 -1.86 5.22 -1.57
C PRO A 58 -0.94 5.98 -2.55
N PRO A 59 -1.37 7.14 -3.10
CA PRO A 59 -0.59 7.84 -4.14
C PRO A 59 0.85 8.21 -3.75
N PHE A 60 1.10 8.47 -2.46
CA PHE A 60 2.44 8.80 -1.96
C PHE A 60 3.40 7.61 -1.87
N ALA A 61 2.90 6.38 -2.04
CA ALA A 61 3.71 5.17 -2.16
C ALA A 61 4.06 4.82 -3.62
N PHE A 62 3.62 5.62 -4.60
CA PHE A 62 3.97 5.37 -5.99
C PHE A 62 5.47 5.59 -6.25
N PRO A 63 6.16 4.68 -6.96
CA PRO A 63 7.59 4.78 -7.24
C PRO A 63 7.87 5.76 -8.40
N VAL A 64 7.46 7.02 -8.28
CA VAL A 64 7.49 8.00 -9.39
C VAL A 64 8.90 8.53 -9.74
N HIS A 65 9.94 8.20 -8.96
CA HIS A 65 11.31 8.70 -9.17
C HIS A 65 12.42 7.69 -8.88
N THR A 66 12.10 6.41 -8.74
CA THR A 66 13.03 5.38 -8.26
C THR A 66 13.52 4.55 -9.45
N SER A 67 14.73 4.74 -9.98
CA SER A 67 15.12 4.06 -11.23
C SER A 67 15.82 2.70 -11.02
N SER A 68 16.63 2.53 -9.97
CA SER A 68 17.37 1.28 -9.75
C SER A 68 16.70 0.29 -8.79
N GLU A 69 15.86 0.77 -7.87
CA GLU A 69 15.22 -0.06 -6.82
C GLU A 69 13.71 -0.24 -7.04
N ALA A 70 13.11 0.42 -8.04
CA ALA A 70 11.65 0.38 -8.18
C ALA A 70 11.11 -0.98 -8.57
N ASP A 71 11.86 -1.78 -9.33
CA ASP A 71 11.40 -3.13 -9.70
C ASP A 71 11.29 -4.00 -8.44
N ASP A 72 12.31 -3.98 -7.59
CA ASP A 72 12.31 -4.71 -6.30
C ASP A 72 11.22 -4.18 -5.36
N TYR A 73 11.03 -2.86 -5.30
CA TYR A 73 9.97 -2.25 -4.50
C TYR A 73 8.57 -2.67 -4.98
N VAL A 74 8.31 -2.61 -6.28
CA VAL A 74 7.02 -3.00 -6.88
C VAL A 74 6.77 -4.49 -6.65
N ALA A 75 7.79 -5.34 -6.83
CA ALA A 75 7.69 -6.77 -6.58
C ALA A 75 7.36 -7.07 -5.11
N ALA A 76 8.10 -6.49 -4.17
CA ALA A 76 7.87 -6.69 -2.73
C ALA A 76 6.48 -6.19 -2.31
N TYR A 77 6.08 -5.00 -2.77
CA TYR A 77 4.74 -4.46 -2.50
C TYR A 77 3.64 -5.40 -3.01
N ASN A 78 3.76 -5.89 -4.24
CA ASN A 78 2.77 -6.76 -4.85
C ASN A 78 2.70 -8.14 -4.17
N GLU A 79 3.84 -8.69 -3.72
CA GLU A 79 3.89 -9.94 -2.96
C GLU A 79 3.19 -9.80 -1.61
N GLU A 80 3.52 -8.74 -0.86
CA GLU A 80 2.88 -8.43 0.42
C GLU A 80 1.37 -8.19 0.28
N LEU A 81 0.96 -7.45 -0.77
CA LEU A 81 -0.45 -7.23 -1.08
C LEU A 81 -1.16 -8.54 -1.42
N ALA A 82 -0.54 -9.38 -2.25
CA ALA A 82 -1.11 -10.67 -2.65
C ALA A 82 -1.28 -11.61 -1.45
N ASP A 83 -0.27 -11.74 -0.60
CA ASP A 83 -0.34 -12.52 0.64
C ASP A 83 -1.45 -12.00 1.56
N ALA A 84 -1.49 -10.69 1.78
CA ALA A 84 -2.50 -10.03 2.60
C ALA A 84 -3.93 -10.32 2.12
N VAL A 85 -4.23 -10.11 0.84
CA VAL A 85 -5.61 -10.30 0.32
C VAL A 85 -5.99 -11.77 0.18
N SER A 86 -5.03 -12.67 -0.05
CA SER A 86 -5.28 -14.13 -0.17
C SER A 86 -5.92 -14.74 1.08
N ARG A 87 -5.70 -14.13 2.24
CA ARG A 87 -6.19 -14.59 3.54
C ARG A 87 -7.59 -14.07 3.88
N THR A 88 -8.23 -13.31 2.99
CA THR A 88 -9.48 -12.59 3.30
C THR A 88 -10.75 -13.22 2.71
N ASP A 89 -10.64 -14.41 2.12
CA ASP A 89 -11.75 -15.17 1.52
C ASP A 89 -12.60 -14.32 0.54
N GLY A 90 -11.91 -13.54 -0.30
CA GLY A 90 -12.53 -12.65 -1.29
C GLY A 90 -13.12 -11.35 -0.73
N THR A 91 -13.06 -11.12 0.58
CA THR A 91 -13.51 -9.84 1.18
C THR A 91 -12.68 -8.67 0.66
N LEU A 92 -11.36 -8.87 0.47
CA LEU A 92 -10.47 -7.87 -0.13
C LEU A 92 -9.96 -8.33 -1.50
N VAL A 93 -9.81 -7.36 -2.40
CA VAL A 93 -9.17 -7.53 -3.72
C VAL A 93 -8.06 -6.49 -3.86
N GLY A 94 -6.86 -6.93 -4.22
CA GLY A 94 -5.69 -6.04 -4.35
C GLY A 94 -5.51 -5.50 -5.77
N LEU A 95 -5.18 -4.21 -5.88
CA LEU A 95 -4.60 -3.61 -7.08
C LEU A 95 -3.11 -3.33 -6.83
N GLY A 96 -2.28 -4.12 -7.51
CA GLY A 96 -0.82 -3.99 -7.43
C GLY A 96 -0.27 -2.75 -8.12
N LEU A 97 0.99 -2.47 -7.82
CA LEU A 97 1.80 -1.44 -8.46
C LEU A 97 2.43 -1.95 -9.76
N VAL A 98 2.70 -1.01 -10.65
CA VAL A 98 3.47 -1.19 -11.89
C VAL A 98 4.36 0.04 -12.13
N ARG A 99 5.42 -0.12 -12.90
CA ARG A 99 6.31 0.97 -13.32
C ARG A 99 5.62 1.86 -14.36
N LEU A 100 5.28 3.10 -14.03
CA LEU A 100 4.69 4.03 -15.00
C LEU A 100 5.74 4.67 -15.92
N ASP A 101 6.99 4.67 -15.51
CA ASP A 101 8.13 5.26 -16.22
C ASP A 101 8.77 4.29 -17.24
N ASP A 102 8.46 2.99 -17.17
CA ASP A 102 8.97 1.95 -18.07
C ASP A 102 7.82 1.02 -18.51
N VAL A 103 7.42 1.13 -19.78
CA VAL A 103 6.32 0.34 -20.36
C VAL A 103 6.62 -1.15 -20.43
N ASP A 104 7.88 -1.53 -20.63
CA ASP A 104 8.26 -2.93 -20.70
C ASP A 104 8.25 -3.52 -19.29
N ALA A 105 8.70 -2.75 -18.28
CA ALA A 105 8.54 -3.12 -16.88
C ALA A 105 7.09 -3.24 -16.46
N ALA A 106 6.21 -2.32 -16.85
CA ALA A 106 4.78 -2.37 -16.54
C ALA A 106 4.08 -3.64 -17.06
N ARG A 107 4.61 -4.25 -18.12
CA ARG A 107 4.03 -5.45 -18.74
C ARG A 107 4.55 -6.75 -18.14
N ARG A 108 5.66 -6.72 -17.40
CA ARG A 108 6.19 -7.87 -16.68
C ARG A 108 5.28 -8.13 -15.46
N ARG A 109 4.88 -9.39 -15.26
CA ARG A 109 4.05 -9.84 -14.13
C ARG A 109 4.84 -10.80 -13.27
#